data_AF-A0A955N7Q5-F1
#
_entry.id   AF-A0A955N7Q5-F1
#
_cell.length_a   1.000
_cell.length_b   1.000
_cell.length_c   1.000
_cell.angle_alpha   90.00
_cell.angle_beta   90.00
_cell.angle_gamma   90.00
#
_symmetry.space_group_name_H-M   'P 1'
#
loop_
_entity.id
_entity.type
_entity.pdbx_description
1 polymer ?
#
loop_
_entity_poly.entity_id
_entity_poly.type
_entity_poly.pdbx_seq_one_letter_code
_entity_poly.pdbx_strand_id
1 'polypeptide(L)' 'MAWRGWYSRRVFPRLVHWSTGQAGFIPLRQSLVAKASGLVLEIGFGTGANFPYYPSRIHSLTAIDPNPG' A
#
# COMPACT_ATOMS: atom_id res chain seq x y z
N MET A 1 12.37 -28.90 16.00
CA MET A 1 11.16 -28.25 15.44
C MET A 1 11.55 -27.17 14.43
N ALA A 2 12.00 -27.55 13.22
CA ALA A 2 12.51 -26.63 12.20
C ALA A 2 11.42 -26.05 11.26
N TRP A 3 10.16 -26.46 11.43
CA TRP A 3 9.05 -26.11 10.52
C TRP A 3 8.54 -24.66 10.61
N ARG A 4 8.52 -24.06 11.81
CA ARG A 4 8.01 -22.69 12.03
C ARG A 4 8.80 -21.64 11.24
N GLY A 5 10.11 -21.85 11.09
CA GLY A 5 10.99 -20.91 10.39
C GLY A 5 10.84 -20.89 8.87
N TRP A 6 10.39 -21.98 8.23
CA TRP A 6 10.23 -22.03 6.78
C TRP A 6 8.87 -21.46 6.36
N TYR A 7 7.80 -21.82 7.07
CA TYR A 7 6.45 -21.29 6.83
C TYR A 7 6.37 -19.77 7.06
N SER A 8 6.96 -19.29 8.16
CA SER A 8 6.96 -17.86 8.51
C SER A 8 7.80 -17.00 7.56
N ARG A 9 8.81 -17.59 6.88
CA ARG A 9 9.66 -16.86 5.93
C ARG A 9 9.17 -16.91 4.49
N ARG A 10 8.44 -17.96 4.07
CA ARG A 10 8.06 -18.13 2.66
C ARG A 10 6.56 -18.08 2.37
N VAL A 11 5.71 -18.53 3.29
CA VAL A 11 4.26 -18.64 3.08
C VAL A 11 3.53 -17.46 3.70
N PHE A 12 3.88 -17.10 4.93
CA PHE A 12 3.29 -15.98 5.66
C PHE A 12 3.37 -14.63 4.92
N PRO A 13 4.53 -14.18 4.41
CA PRO A 13 4.59 -12.90 3.69
C PRO A 13 3.76 -12.92 2.41
N ARG A 14 3.64 -14.06 1.71
CA ARG A 14 2.82 -14.18 0.49
C ARG A 14 1.32 -14.14 0.80
N LEU A 15 0.88 -14.80 1.87
CA LEU A 15 -0.50 -14.75 2.34
C LEU A 15 -0.88 -13.37 2.86
N VAL A 16 0.02 -12.69 3.58
CA VAL A 16 -0.19 -11.31 4.02
C VAL A 16 -0.24 -10.37 2.82
N HIS A 17 0.67 -10.50 1.86
CA HIS A 17 0.64 -9.71 0.63
C HIS A 17 -0.63 -9.97 -0.20
N TRP A 18 -1.15 -11.21 -0.16
CA TRP A 18 -2.45 -11.53 -0.73
C TRP A 18 -3.61 -10.95 0.10
N SER A 19 -3.55 -10.97 1.43
CA SER A 19 -4.61 -10.48 2.33
C SER A 19 -4.70 -8.94 2.37
N THR A 20 -3.58 -8.23 2.27
CA THR A 20 -3.52 -6.76 2.16
C THR A 20 -3.60 -6.26 0.70
N GLY A 21 -3.35 -7.16 -0.27
CA GLY A 21 -3.63 -6.97 -1.69
C GLY A 21 -5.05 -7.38 -2.11
N GLN A 22 -5.90 -7.82 -1.18
CA GLN A 22 -7.27 -8.25 -1.49
C GLN A 22 -8.02 -7.11 -2.16
N ALA A 23 -8.64 -7.45 -3.30
CA ALA A 23 -9.49 -6.58 -4.11
C ALA A 23 -10.56 -5.82 -3.31
N GLY A 24 -10.89 -6.24 -2.08
CA GLY A 24 -11.80 -5.52 -1.17
C GLY A 24 -11.29 -4.17 -0.68
N PHE A 25 -9.96 -3.94 -0.61
CA PHE A 25 -9.42 -2.64 -0.21
C PHE A 25 -9.31 -1.65 -1.36
N ILE A 26 -9.42 -2.10 -2.61
CA ILE A 26 -9.39 -1.24 -3.80
C ILE A 26 -10.50 -0.18 -3.76
N PRO A 27 -11.79 -0.53 -3.58
CA PRO A 27 -12.85 0.49 -3.56
C PRO A 27 -12.72 1.44 -2.37
N LEU A 28 -12.18 0.97 -1.24
CA LEU A 28 -11.92 1.82 -0.08
C LEU A 28 -10.78 2.82 -0.35
N ARG A 29 -9.64 2.34 -0.87
CA ARG A 29 -8.51 3.19 -1.28
C ARG A 29 -8.96 4.19 -2.32
N GLN A 30 -9.68 3.75 -3.35
CA GLN A 30 -10.23 4.61 -4.37
C GLN A 30 -11.13 5.70 -3.78
N SER A 31 -12.07 5.35 -2.89
CA SER A 31 -13.00 6.33 -2.30
C SER A 31 -12.33 7.32 -1.34
N LEU A 32 -11.29 6.88 -0.61
CA LEU A 32 -10.56 7.73 0.33
C LEU A 32 -9.59 8.65 -0.40
N VAL A 33 -8.76 8.08 -1.27
CA VAL A 33 -7.71 8.80 -2.01
C VAL A 33 -8.33 9.75 -3.04
N ALA A 34 -9.46 9.39 -3.66
CA ALA A 34 -10.18 10.25 -4.58
C ALA A 34 -10.73 11.53 -3.94
N LYS A 35 -10.63 11.74 -2.62
CA LYS A 35 -10.96 13.00 -1.93
C LYS A 35 -9.78 13.97 -1.83
N ALA A 36 -8.55 13.52 -2.06
CA ALA A 36 -7.36 14.37 -2.02
C ALA A 36 -7.33 15.43 -3.13
N SER A 37 -6.77 16.61 -2.84
CA SER A 37 -6.62 17.72 -3.79
C SER A 37 -5.47 18.63 -3.38
N GLY A 38 -4.88 19.36 -4.34
CA GLY A 38 -3.78 20.28 -4.06
C GLY A 38 -2.47 19.56 -3.76
N LEU A 39 -1.78 19.93 -2.68
CA LEU A 39 -0.52 19.32 -2.27
C LEU A 39 -0.79 18.15 -1.32
N VAL A 40 -0.34 16.96 -1.69
CA VAL A 40 -0.59 15.72 -0.96
C VAL A 40 0.72 15.14 -0.44
N LEU A 41 0.74 14.76 0.83
CA LEU A 41 1.82 13.98 1.45
C LEU A 41 1.31 12.57 1.76
N GLU A 42 1.97 11.56 1.19
CA GLU A 42 1.74 10.15 1.51
C GLU A 42 2.88 9.63 2.39
N ILE A 43 2.51 8.99 3.50
CA ILE A 43 3.44 8.48 4.51
C ILE A 43 3.33 6.95 4.54
N GLY A 44 4.48 6.27 4.41
CA GLY A 44 4.53 4.81 4.35
C GLY A 44 3.96 4.29 3.03
N PHE A 45 4.44 4.80 1.90
CA PHE A 45 3.90 4.44 0.59
C PHE A 45 4.11 2.95 0.26
N GLY A 46 5.08 2.28 0.89
CA GLY A 46 5.37 0.86 0.68
C GLY A 46 5.53 0.52 -0.80
N THR A 47 4.61 -0.29 -1.34
CA THR A 47 4.60 -0.70 -2.75
C THR A 47 3.97 0.33 -3.71
N GLY A 48 3.48 1.47 -3.20
CA GLY A 48 2.80 2.50 -4.00
C GLY A 48 1.36 2.13 -4.39
N ALA A 49 0.71 1.23 -3.65
CA ALA A 49 -0.61 0.70 -3.98
C ALA A 49 -1.72 1.78 -4.06
N ASN A 50 -1.52 2.96 -3.49
CA ASN A 50 -2.48 4.07 -3.52
C ASN A 50 -2.30 5.01 -4.71
N PHE A 51 -1.12 5.03 -5.35
CA PHE A 51 -0.78 5.97 -6.42
C PHE A 51 -1.76 5.97 -7.60
N PRO A 52 -2.25 4.82 -8.10
CA PRO A 52 -3.21 4.79 -9.21
C PRO A 52 -4.58 5.41 -8.88
N TYR A 53 -4.88 5.62 -7.59
CA TYR A 53 -6.17 6.13 -7.14
C TYR A 53 -6.17 7.62 -6.82
N TYR A 54 -5.03 8.30 -6.94
CA TYR A 54 -4.97 9.76 -6.80
C TYR A 54 -5.63 10.45 -7.99
N PRO A 55 -6.56 11.40 -7.74
CA PRO A 55 -7.27 12.08 -8.80
C PRO A 55 -6.37 13.11 -9.48
N SER A 56 -6.56 13.36 -10.78
CA SER A 56 -5.76 14.33 -11.55
C SER A 56 -5.78 15.77 -11.02
N ARG A 57 -6.68 16.10 -10.10
CA ARG A 57 -6.77 17.42 -9.44
C ARG A 57 -5.73 17.66 -8.34
N ILE A 58 -4.88 16.67 -8.05
CA ILE A 58 -3.71 16.89 -7.19
C ILE A 58 -2.69 17.75 -7.96
N HIS A 59 -2.10 18.71 -7.27
CA HIS A 59 -1.05 19.56 -7.83
C HIS A 59 0.34 18.93 -7.64
N SER A 60 0.54 18.24 -6.51
CA SER A 60 1.77 17.52 -6.22
C SER A 60 1.50 16.38 -5.24
N LEU A 61 2.20 15.26 -5.42
CA LEU A 61 2.23 14.14 -4.49
C LEU A 61 3.67 13.95 -4.01
N THR A 62 3.89 14.13 -2.72
CA THR A 62 5.14 13.77 -2.04
C THR A 62 4.90 12.47 -1.30
N ALA A 63 5.71 11.45 -1.56
CA ALA A 63 5.63 10.17 -0.86
C ALA A 63 6.89 9.96 -0.03
N ILE A 64 6.74 9.61 1.25
CA ILE A 64 7.84 9.30 2.16
C ILE A 64 7.67 7.90 2.73
N ASP A 65 8.76 7.15 2.84
CA ASP A 65 8.79 5.86 3.52
C ASP A 65 10.13 5.72 4.26
N PRO A 66 10.12 5.39 5.57
CA PRO A 66 11.35 5.18 6.32
C PRO A 66 12.08 3.89 5.92
N ASN A 67 11.40 2.96 5.23
CA ASN A 67 12.02 1.75 4.72
C ASN A 67 12.78 2.07 3.42
N PRO A 68 14.11 1.84 3.38
CA PRO A 68 14.86 1.95 2.12
C PRO A 68 14.46 0.88 1.09
N GLY A 69 13.74 -0.16 1.50
CA GLY A 69 13.32 -1.31 0.68
C GLY A 69 13.37 -2.60 1.46
#